data_AF-A0A3E5GLL0-F1
#
_entry.id   AF-A0A3E5GLL0-F1
#
_cell.length_a   1.000
_cell.length_b   1.000
_cell.length_c   1.000
_cell.angle_alpha   90.00
_cell.angle_beta   90.00
_cell.angle_gamma   90.00
#
_symmetry.space_group_name_H-M   'P 1'
#
loop_
_entity.id
_entity.type
_entity.pdbx_description
1 polymer ?
#
loop_
_entity_poly.entity_id
_entity_poly.type
_entity_poly.pdbx_seq_one_letter_code
_entity_poly.pdbx_strand_id
1 'polypeptide(L)'
;MSTLKNFRYVARTLSGGALLAGLLLSGGCSEDDGFAADDGSGTAVNFTAGIGEATPAPSVATMPQTRTATTGGNSWVKGEAVGIFMVDHSTRNIVDGAENRQYVTTAAGANVSFSPATPDDVIFYPQDNARVDFIACSYVTGLQFTGGIHINLSEQTAERQAENDILWAKADKGGAGYSKAEKAAVAFTFRHCLAKLTIQCKADGSVGTFDPADMTVTIKDINVKALVNVETGYTGVDNNNPTIGNIIPRTWDTPAEGCFATYDALIPPATYTDGEVTVEFKIGSDIYKWSVPSVTFESGKNYIYPLTIRKTGIDAGTPIIADWQTNDHGTGTAVELKDFVRIPAGTFLMGSPEDEPGRDSDEKQHWVTLSKDFYMSKYQVTNAQYAAFLNAKHAEGVLEYGVAYPFKDAAYLTGSTGEPLVRDCNSMSKWGITRNSSDGTWSPVSGYENHPVIYVTWYGAKAYADYYGYSLPTEAQWEYACRAGTTTAYSYGDTADGDYMWYTENNDPRGTKEVGTKLPNPWGLYNMHGNVREWCSDWYGDYNDSSDTDPTGPAAGISRVLRGGDWGYDPKDCDCRSAFRFKGYPSDAAYLVGFRVVVVP
;
A
#
# COMPACT_ATOMS: atom_id res chain seq x y z
N MET A 1 -64.39 -16.39 -40.62
CA MET A 1 -64.00 -15.13 -39.96
C MET A 1 -62.57 -15.35 -39.44
N SER A 2 -61.52 -14.90 -40.13
CA SER A 2 -61.05 -13.50 -40.33
C SER A 2 -60.23 -13.02 -39.10
N THR A 3 -58.94 -12.70 -39.17
CA THR A 3 -58.02 -12.41 -40.31
C THR A 3 -56.58 -12.76 -39.84
N LEU A 4 -55.75 -13.54 -40.55
CA LEU A 4 -54.77 -13.14 -41.60
C LEU A 4 -53.91 -11.91 -41.18
N LYS A 5 -52.57 -11.86 -41.36
CA LYS A 5 -51.72 -12.48 -42.40
C LYS A 5 -50.50 -13.30 -41.87
N ASN A 6 -49.30 -13.03 -42.38
CA ASN A 6 -48.23 -13.97 -42.80
C ASN A 6 -46.86 -13.22 -42.90
N PHE A 7 -45.64 -13.79 -42.99
CA PHE A 7 -45.14 -15.19 -42.97
C PHE A 7 -43.60 -15.27 -42.74
N ARG A 8 -43.14 -16.42 -42.24
CA ARG A 8 -41.88 -17.18 -42.47
C ARG A 8 -40.75 -16.60 -43.36
N TYR A 9 -39.48 -16.88 -42.99
CA TYR A 9 -38.68 -17.94 -43.67
C TYR A 9 -37.53 -18.51 -42.79
N VAL A 10 -36.86 -19.57 -43.26
CA VAL A 10 -35.90 -20.42 -42.51
C VAL A 10 -34.69 -20.81 -43.37
N ALA A 11 -33.45 -20.62 -42.88
CA ALA A 11 -32.20 -21.33 -43.21
C ALA A 11 -30.97 -20.59 -42.60
N ARG A 12 -29.78 -21.20 -42.35
CA ARG A 12 -29.42 -22.54 -41.82
C ARG A 12 -27.90 -22.54 -41.50
N THR A 13 -27.52 -22.99 -40.30
CA THR A 13 -26.22 -23.63 -39.92
C THR A 13 -24.88 -23.06 -40.44
N LEU A 14 -24.09 -22.48 -39.50
CA LEU A 14 -22.64 -22.64 -39.27
C LEU A 14 -22.36 -22.09 -37.84
N SER A 15 -21.36 -22.51 -37.05
CA SER A 15 -20.84 -23.86 -36.74
C SER A 15 -19.88 -23.79 -35.54
N GLY A 16 -19.99 -24.69 -34.54
CA GLY A 16 -18.94 -24.90 -33.52
C GLY A 16 -18.97 -23.99 -32.29
N GLY A 17 -19.77 -24.34 -31.28
CA GLY A 17 -19.66 -23.80 -29.92
C GLY A 17 -19.81 -24.95 -28.92
N ALA A 18 -18.78 -25.20 -28.11
CA ALA A 18 -18.81 -26.22 -27.06
C ALA A 18 -19.49 -25.68 -25.79
N LEU A 19 -20.30 -26.50 -25.13
CA LEU A 19 -20.93 -26.11 -23.86
C LEU A 19 -19.91 -26.21 -22.72
N LEU A 20 -19.71 -25.10 -22.00
CA LEU A 20 -19.50 -25.15 -20.55
C LEU A 20 -20.84 -24.78 -19.89
N ALA A 21 -21.40 -25.70 -19.11
CA ALA A 21 -22.65 -25.48 -18.39
C ALA A 21 -22.35 -24.77 -17.05
N GLY A 22 -22.27 -23.44 -17.08
CA GLY A 22 -22.23 -22.64 -15.85
C GLY A 22 -23.57 -22.72 -15.12
N LEU A 23 -23.59 -23.30 -13.92
CA LEU A 23 -24.79 -23.38 -13.10
C LEU A 23 -25.01 -22.03 -12.38
N LEU A 24 -25.89 -21.19 -12.95
CA LEU A 24 -26.28 -19.93 -12.35
C LEU A 24 -27.21 -20.17 -11.14
N LEU A 25 -26.77 -19.80 -9.94
CA LEU A 25 -27.63 -19.61 -8.78
C LEU A 25 -27.81 -18.10 -8.52
N SER A 26 -28.95 -17.57 -8.94
CA SER A 26 -29.40 -16.21 -8.64
C SER A 26 -30.57 -16.27 -7.65
N GLY A 27 -30.36 -15.82 -6.42
CA GLY A 27 -31.38 -15.75 -5.37
C GLY A 27 -30.99 -14.71 -4.32
N GLY A 28 -31.92 -13.82 -3.96
CA GLY A 28 -31.65 -12.63 -3.13
C GLY A 28 -31.56 -12.89 -1.62
N CYS A 29 -31.24 -11.83 -0.88
CA CYS A 29 -30.99 -11.86 0.55
C CYS A 29 -32.26 -12.03 1.40
N SER A 30 -32.27 -13.02 2.30
CA SER A 30 -32.82 -12.90 3.67
C SER A 30 -32.47 -14.14 4.50
N GLU A 31 -31.96 -13.91 5.72
CA GLU A 31 -32.02 -14.71 6.97
C GLU A 31 -32.05 -16.26 6.95
N ASP A 32 -31.27 -16.85 7.87
CA ASP A 32 -31.28 -18.25 8.36
C ASP A 32 -32.05 -19.31 7.55
N ASP A 33 -31.31 -20.11 6.78
CA ASP A 33 -31.65 -21.54 6.63
C ASP A 33 -30.38 -22.38 6.51
N GLY A 34 -30.33 -23.48 7.27
CA GLY A 34 -29.13 -24.32 7.38
C GLY A 34 -29.04 -25.34 6.24
N PHE A 35 -27.92 -25.39 5.52
CA PHE A 35 -27.68 -26.41 4.49
C PHE A 35 -27.94 -27.83 5.04
N ALA A 36 -28.87 -28.53 4.40
CA ALA A 36 -29.58 -29.67 4.96
C ALA A 36 -29.10 -31.03 4.43
N ALA A 37 -29.44 -32.08 5.19
CA ALA A 37 -29.29 -33.51 4.91
C ALA A 37 -27.84 -34.05 4.78
N ASP A 38 -27.53 -35.06 5.60
CA ASP A 38 -26.31 -35.86 5.46
C ASP A 38 -26.60 -36.98 4.42
N ASP A 39 -26.03 -36.84 3.22
CA ASP A 39 -26.16 -37.78 2.11
C ASP A 39 -24.97 -38.75 1.98
N GLY A 40 -24.03 -38.70 2.93
CA GLY A 40 -22.76 -39.41 2.89
C GLY A 40 -21.59 -38.61 2.30
N SER A 41 -21.83 -37.42 1.75
CA SER A 41 -20.76 -36.46 1.46
C SER A 41 -20.15 -35.90 2.75
N GLY A 42 -18.87 -35.51 2.70
CA GLY A 42 -18.19 -34.95 3.86
C GLY A 42 -18.68 -33.55 4.21
N THR A 43 -18.54 -33.15 5.49
CA THR A 43 -18.67 -31.74 5.85
C THR A 43 -17.40 -30.99 5.43
N ALA A 44 -17.49 -30.25 4.33
CA ALA A 44 -16.37 -29.47 3.81
C ALA A 44 -15.94 -28.38 4.79
N VAL A 45 -14.64 -28.07 4.79
CA VAL A 45 -14.06 -27.01 5.64
C VAL A 45 -14.09 -25.68 4.89
N ASN A 46 -14.70 -24.66 5.50
CA ASN A 46 -14.69 -23.29 5.00
C ASN A 46 -13.47 -22.55 5.55
N PHE A 47 -12.61 -22.04 4.67
CA PHE A 47 -11.38 -21.33 5.04
C PHE A 47 -11.46 -19.83 4.70
N THR A 48 -10.98 -19.01 5.64
CA THR A 48 -10.73 -17.59 5.43
C THR A 48 -9.29 -17.23 5.82
N ALA A 49 -8.76 -16.18 5.24
CA ALA A 49 -7.50 -15.59 5.64
C ALA A 49 -7.73 -14.17 6.16
N GLY A 50 -7.30 -13.95 7.40
CA GLY A 50 -6.49 -12.78 7.68
C GLY A 50 -5.02 -13.10 7.41
N ILE A 51 -4.15 -12.16 7.74
CA ILE A 51 -2.71 -12.24 7.52
C ILE A 51 -2.08 -11.56 8.75
N GLY A 52 -1.07 -12.13 9.41
CA GLY A 52 -0.55 -11.64 10.70
C GLY A 52 0.51 -12.48 11.42
N GLU A 53 1.21 -11.85 12.37
CA GLU A 53 2.11 -12.55 13.29
C GLU A 53 1.35 -13.50 14.24
N ALA A 54 1.99 -14.63 14.55
CA ALA A 54 1.41 -15.67 15.39
C ALA A 54 1.88 -15.55 16.84
N THR A 55 1.03 -15.00 17.70
CA THR A 55 1.23 -14.93 19.16
C THR A 55 0.35 -15.95 19.90
N PRO A 56 0.78 -16.44 21.09
CA PRO A 56 0.00 -17.37 21.88
C PRO A 56 -1.29 -16.71 22.41
N ALA A 57 -2.39 -17.46 22.37
CA ALA A 57 -3.71 -16.96 22.74
C ALA A 57 -3.85 -16.63 24.25
N PRO A 58 -4.76 -15.71 24.68
CA PRO A 58 -5.54 -14.75 23.86
C PRO A 58 -5.64 -13.30 24.43
N SER A 59 -5.30 -12.27 23.64
CA SER A 59 -5.98 -10.95 23.68
C SER A 59 -5.52 -9.95 22.59
N VAL A 60 -6.48 -9.47 21.77
CA VAL A 60 -6.44 -8.21 20.97
C VAL A 60 -5.49 -8.12 19.72
N ALA A 61 -6.07 -7.73 18.57
CA ALA A 61 -5.51 -7.04 17.36
C ALA A 61 -4.41 -7.67 16.41
N THR A 62 -4.86 -8.20 15.25
CA THR A 62 -4.47 -7.90 13.82
C THR A 62 -3.02 -7.69 13.26
N MET A 63 -2.70 -8.34 12.11
CA MET A 63 -1.73 -8.00 10.98
C MET A 63 -0.21 -8.33 11.09
N PRO A 64 0.60 -8.48 9.98
CA PRO A 64 0.42 -8.92 8.55
C PRO A 64 1.41 -10.11 8.10
N GLN A 65 1.78 -10.57 6.86
CA GLN A 65 1.51 -10.38 5.39
C GLN A 65 2.16 -11.46 4.43
N THR A 66 1.74 -11.54 3.13
CA THR A 66 2.51 -11.63 1.83
C THR A 66 1.62 -11.17 0.64
N ARG A 67 2.16 -10.57 -0.46
CA ARG A 67 1.39 -10.17 -1.67
C ARG A 67 2.24 -10.17 -2.97
N THR A 68 1.63 -10.47 -4.12
CA THR A 68 2.30 -10.77 -5.42
C THR A 68 3.09 -9.61 -6.09
N ALA A 69 4.11 -9.96 -6.89
CA ALA A 69 5.26 -9.18 -7.41
C ALA A 69 5.16 -7.66 -7.70
N THR A 70 4.10 -7.15 -8.34
CA THR A 70 3.92 -5.69 -8.57
C THR A 70 3.82 -4.90 -7.26
N THR A 71 3.57 -5.61 -6.17
CA THR A 71 2.76 -5.14 -5.06
C THR A 71 3.01 -6.06 -3.86
N GLY A 72 4.14 -5.92 -3.16
CA GLY A 72 4.23 -6.40 -1.76
C GLY A 72 3.41 -5.46 -0.88
N GLY A 73 2.50 -5.92 -0.02
CA GLY A 73 1.62 -5.01 0.73
C GLY A 73 0.45 -5.69 1.45
N ASN A 74 0.01 -5.16 2.61
CA ASN A 74 -1.05 -5.67 3.55
C ASN A 74 -2.42 -6.15 2.98
N SER A 75 -2.48 -6.91 1.89
CA SER A 75 -3.66 -7.48 1.25
C SER A 75 -3.31 -8.71 0.41
N TRP A 76 -4.27 -9.60 0.19
CA TRP A 76 -4.16 -10.66 -0.82
C TRP A 76 -4.47 -10.11 -2.22
N VAL A 77 -3.94 -10.75 -3.26
CA VAL A 77 -4.42 -10.64 -4.65
C VAL A 77 -5.46 -11.73 -4.92
N LYS A 78 -6.43 -11.48 -5.80
CA LYS A 78 -7.44 -12.48 -6.20
C LYS A 78 -6.81 -13.60 -7.05
N GLY A 79 -7.07 -14.86 -6.68
CA GLY A 79 -6.51 -16.05 -7.33
C GLY A 79 -5.14 -16.50 -6.79
N GLU A 80 -4.64 -15.84 -5.75
CA GLU A 80 -3.39 -16.17 -5.05
C GLU A 80 -3.54 -17.49 -4.27
N ALA A 81 -2.52 -18.36 -4.31
CA ALA A 81 -2.64 -19.78 -3.95
C ALA A 81 -1.87 -20.17 -2.67
N VAL A 82 -2.54 -20.90 -1.79
CA VAL A 82 -1.97 -21.51 -0.58
C VAL A 82 -2.09 -23.03 -0.62
N GLY A 83 -1.12 -23.72 -0.01
CA GLY A 83 -1.20 -25.15 0.29
C GLY A 83 -1.74 -25.35 1.70
N ILE A 84 -2.89 -26.01 1.84
CA ILE A 84 -3.52 -26.30 3.13
C ILE A 84 -3.27 -27.75 3.54
N PHE A 85 -2.91 -27.95 4.80
CA PHE A 85 -2.64 -29.22 5.45
C PHE A 85 -3.60 -29.38 6.63
N MET A 86 -4.28 -30.53 6.73
CA MET A 86 -5.07 -30.91 7.90
C MET A 86 -4.37 -32.04 8.66
N VAL A 87 -4.12 -31.85 9.95
CA VAL A 87 -3.45 -32.84 10.81
C VAL A 87 -4.32 -33.19 12.01
N ASP A 88 -4.20 -34.43 12.51
CA ASP A 88 -4.77 -34.81 13.78
C ASP A 88 -4.20 -33.94 14.91
N HIS A 89 -5.08 -33.38 15.73
CA HIS A 89 -4.73 -32.41 16.78
C HIS A 89 -3.82 -33.00 17.87
N SER A 90 -3.91 -34.32 18.11
CA SER A 90 -3.19 -34.98 19.23
C SER A 90 -1.81 -35.52 18.83
N THR A 91 -1.70 -36.03 17.61
CA THR A 91 -0.52 -36.76 17.11
C THR A 91 0.22 -36.04 15.99
N ARG A 92 -0.36 -34.94 15.45
CA ARG A 92 0.20 -34.10 14.38
C ARG A 92 0.43 -34.81 13.03
N ASN A 93 -0.01 -36.06 12.91
CA ASN A 93 -0.02 -36.79 11.65
C ASN A 93 -1.01 -36.15 10.66
N ILE A 94 -0.63 -36.13 9.39
CA ILE A 94 -1.52 -35.76 8.27
C ILE A 94 -2.76 -36.66 8.25
N VAL A 95 -3.92 -36.04 8.07
CA VAL A 95 -5.16 -36.76 7.79
C VAL A 95 -5.17 -37.17 6.31
N ASP A 96 -5.59 -38.41 6.03
CA ASP A 96 -5.58 -38.96 4.68
C ASP A 96 -6.35 -38.07 3.68
N GLY A 97 -5.78 -37.91 2.49
CA GLY A 97 -6.32 -37.04 1.45
C GLY A 97 -6.26 -35.53 1.74
N ALA A 98 -5.62 -35.06 2.82
CA ALA A 98 -5.61 -33.64 3.22
C ALA A 98 -4.20 -33.02 3.40
N GLU A 99 -3.23 -33.49 2.62
CA GLU A 99 -1.89 -32.91 2.50
C GLU A 99 -1.81 -31.91 1.33
N ASN A 100 -1.27 -30.70 1.57
CA ASN A 100 -0.94 -29.69 0.55
C ASN A 100 -2.03 -29.41 -0.51
N ARG A 101 -3.30 -29.27 -0.07
CA ARG A 101 -4.41 -29.00 -0.99
C ARG A 101 -4.41 -27.56 -1.46
N GLN A 102 -4.60 -27.34 -2.75
CA GLN A 102 -4.49 -26.02 -3.34
C GLN A 102 -5.80 -25.24 -3.13
N TYR A 103 -5.70 -24.13 -2.43
CA TYR A 103 -6.80 -23.19 -2.22
C TYR A 103 -6.40 -21.81 -2.74
N VAL A 104 -7.33 -21.13 -3.41
CA VAL A 104 -7.13 -19.81 -4.05
C VAL A 104 -8.07 -18.76 -3.48
N THR A 105 -7.61 -17.53 -3.37
CA THR A 105 -8.37 -16.39 -2.85
C THR A 105 -9.51 -15.97 -3.80
N THR A 106 -10.71 -15.73 -3.26
CA THR A 106 -11.88 -15.38 -4.09
C THR A 106 -11.95 -13.90 -4.48
N ALA A 107 -11.23 -13.04 -3.74
CA ALA A 107 -11.17 -11.59 -3.90
C ALA A 107 -9.76 -11.08 -3.54
N ALA A 108 -9.52 -9.77 -3.68
CA ALA A 108 -8.34 -9.08 -3.18
C ALA A 108 -8.68 -8.29 -1.91
N GLY A 109 -7.68 -8.03 -1.04
CA GLY A 109 -7.84 -7.26 0.19
C GLY A 109 -7.23 -7.91 1.43
N ALA A 110 -7.21 -7.20 2.57
CA ALA A 110 -6.58 -7.66 3.81
C ALA A 110 -7.24 -8.90 4.45
N ASN A 111 -8.53 -9.12 4.18
CA ASN A 111 -9.27 -10.30 4.62
C ASN A 111 -10.00 -10.91 3.42
N VAL A 112 -9.87 -12.23 3.21
CA VAL A 112 -10.45 -12.94 2.06
C VAL A 112 -10.98 -14.32 2.44
N SER A 113 -11.91 -14.83 1.64
CA SER A 113 -12.29 -16.25 1.65
C SER A 113 -11.46 -17.01 0.62
N PHE A 114 -11.17 -18.28 0.91
CA PHE A 114 -10.59 -19.18 -0.08
C PHE A 114 -11.66 -20.08 -0.72
N SER A 115 -11.45 -20.41 -1.99
CA SER A 115 -12.08 -21.53 -2.68
C SER A 115 -11.03 -22.60 -3.03
N PRO A 116 -11.36 -23.90 -3.00
CA PRO A 116 -10.46 -24.94 -3.50
C PRO A 116 -10.19 -24.71 -5.00
N ALA A 117 -8.95 -24.95 -5.45
CA ALA A 117 -8.56 -24.72 -6.85
C ALA A 117 -9.24 -25.72 -7.81
N THR A 118 -9.42 -26.96 -7.37
CA THR A 118 -10.17 -28.01 -8.07
C THR A 118 -11.16 -28.71 -7.13
N PRO A 119 -12.17 -29.45 -7.64
CA PRO A 119 -13.03 -30.28 -6.79
C PRO A 119 -12.27 -31.34 -5.98
N ASP A 120 -11.09 -31.76 -6.45
CA ASP A 120 -10.27 -32.76 -5.76
C ASP A 120 -9.47 -32.17 -4.58
N ASP A 121 -9.37 -30.84 -4.46
CA ASP A 121 -8.71 -30.13 -3.36
C ASP A 121 -9.58 -29.95 -2.10
N VAL A 122 -10.89 -30.27 -2.17
CA VAL A 122 -11.83 -30.03 -1.06
C VAL A 122 -11.42 -30.83 0.18
N ILE A 123 -11.00 -30.13 1.24
CA ILE A 123 -10.78 -30.72 2.55
C ILE A 123 -12.13 -30.90 3.27
N PHE A 124 -12.35 -32.09 3.80
CA PHE A 124 -13.52 -32.46 4.59
C PHE A 124 -13.12 -32.81 6.03
N TYR A 125 -13.91 -32.42 7.02
CA TYR A 125 -13.69 -32.83 8.41
C TYR A 125 -13.82 -34.36 8.59
N PRO A 126 -13.04 -34.99 9.50
CA PRO A 126 -13.18 -36.41 9.85
C PRO A 126 -14.61 -36.79 10.27
N GLN A 127 -15.09 -37.94 9.77
CA GLN A 127 -16.47 -38.40 9.96
C GLN A 127 -16.76 -38.90 11.40
N ASP A 128 -15.73 -39.26 12.15
CA ASP A 128 -15.77 -39.70 13.54
C ASP A 128 -15.77 -38.53 14.55
N ASN A 129 -15.70 -37.28 14.08
CA ASN A 129 -15.46 -36.07 14.86
C ASN A 129 -14.09 -36.02 15.56
N ALA A 130 -13.05 -36.70 15.04
CA ALA A 130 -11.68 -36.46 15.45
C ALA A 130 -11.33 -34.95 15.35
N ARG A 131 -10.55 -34.46 16.32
CA ARG A 131 -10.12 -33.06 16.36
C ARG A 131 -8.90 -32.84 15.48
N VAL A 132 -8.92 -31.75 14.72
CA VAL A 132 -7.87 -31.42 13.75
C VAL A 132 -7.31 -30.02 13.96
N ASP A 133 -6.02 -29.86 13.69
CA ASP A 133 -5.39 -28.56 13.43
C ASP A 133 -5.25 -28.38 11.92
N PHE A 134 -5.19 -27.12 11.48
CA PHE A 134 -4.82 -26.78 10.11
C PHE A 134 -3.52 -25.98 10.08
N ILE A 135 -2.72 -26.21 9.04
CA ILE A 135 -1.57 -25.39 8.66
C ILE A 135 -1.75 -24.95 7.21
N ALA A 136 -1.27 -23.77 6.89
CA ALA A 136 -1.21 -23.30 5.51
C ALA A 136 0.06 -22.48 5.24
N CYS A 137 0.58 -22.57 4.02
CA CYS A 137 1.73 -21.82 3.54
C CYS A 137 1.56 -21.44 2.05
N SER A 138 2.47 -20.63 1.50
CA SER A 138 2.49 -20.33 0.06
C SER A 138 2.53 -21.63 -0.75
N TYR A 139 1.68 -21.77 -1.77
CA TYR A 139 1.54 -23.06 -2.47
C TYR A 139 2.81 -23.48 -3.22
N VAL A 140 3.32 -24.67 -2.91
CA VAL A 140 4.44 -25.31 -3.62
C VAL A 140 4.03 -26.73 -4.03
N THR A 141 3.98 -26.99 -5.34
CA THR A 141 3.55 -28.28 -5.90
C THR A 141 4.40 -29.43 -5.38
N GLY A 142 3.77 -30.43 -4.76
CA GLY A 142 4.45 -31.62 -4.24
C GLY A 142 5.18 -31.43 -2.91
N LEU A 143 5.04 -30.28 -2.25
CA LEU A 143 5.51 -30.07 -0.88
C LEU A 143 4.81 -31.05 0.08
N GLN A 144 5.60 -31.69 0.95
CA GLN A 144 5.14 -32.62 1.98
C GLN A 144 5.20 -31.96 3.37
N PHE A 145 4.33 -32.40 4.28
CA PHE A 145 4.20 -31.82 5.62
C PHE A 145 5.45 -31.98 6.50
N THR A 146 6.15 -33.10 6.36
CA THR A 146 7.45 -33.37 7.03
C THR A 146 8.64 -32.74 6.31
N GLY A 147 8.41 -32.06 5.18
CA GLY A 147 9.41 -31.36 4.39
C GLY A 147 9.61 -29.90 4.80
N GLY A 148 10.20 -29.14 3.88
CA GLY A 148 10.38 -27.70 4.01
C GLY A 148 10.54 -27.02 2.66
N ILE A 149 10.27 -25.72 2.63
CA ILE A 149 10.45 -24.87 1.45
C ILE A 149 11.88 -24.32 1.51
N HIS A 150 12.72 -24.73 0.56
CA HIS A 150 14.10 -24.28 0.43
C HIS A 150 14.17 -23.07 -0.52
N ILE A 151 14.64 -21.93 -0.01
CA ILE A 151 14.58 -20.62 -0.67
C ILE A 151 15.98 -20.20 -1.14
N ASN A 152 16.07 -19.52 -2.29
CA ASN A 152 17.33 -19.03 -2.85
C ASN A 152 17.33 -17.50 -2.99
N LEU A 153 18.11 -16.82 -2.16
CA LEU A 153 18.00 -15.37 -1.94
C LEU A 153 19.02 -14.52 -2.72
N SER A 154 19.91 -15.13 -3.52
CA SER A 154 21.04 -14.45 -4.19
C SER A 154 20.68 -13.35 -5.19
N GLU A 155 19.50 -13.43 -5.82
CA GLU A 155 19.05 -12.52 -6.87
C GLU A 155 17.58 -12.19 -6.64
N GLN A 156 17.27 -10.91 -6.39
CA GLN A 156 15.94 -10.46 -5.99
C GLN A 156 15.44 -9.33 -6.89
N THR A 157 15.01 -9.69 -8.10
CA THR A 157 14.11 -8.84 -8.89
C THR A 157 12.75 -8.70 -8.17
N ALA A 158 11.87 -7.81 -8.64
CA ALA A 158 10.54 -7.65 -8.07
C ALA A 158 9.72 -8.97 -8.07
N GLU A 159 9.91 -9.78 -9.10
CA GLU A 159 9.27 -11.09 -9.29
C GLU A 159 9.90 -12.13 -8.36
N ARG A 160 11.24 -12.27 -8.38
CA ARG A 160 11.97 -13.20 -7.50
C ARG A 160 11.75 -12.92 -6.02
N GLN A 161 11.58 -11.64 -5.66
CA GLN A 161 11.32 -11.27 -4.28
C GLN A 161 9.96 -11.78 -3.81
N ALA A 162 8.92 -11.72 -4.65
CA ALA A 162 7.60 -12.29 -4.32
C ALA A 162 7.57 -13.83 -4.40
N GLU A 163 8.32 -14.46 -5.29
CA GLU A 163 8.49 -15.93 -5.29
C GLU A 163 9.18 -16.46 -4.02
N ASN A 164 10.10 -15.67 -3.45
CA ASN A 164 10.83 -16.00 -2.23
C ASN A 164 10.10 -15.57 -0.94
N ASP A 165 9.00 -14.81 -1.04
CA ASP A 165 8.24 -14.32 0.10
C ASP A 165 7.22 -15.37 0.56
N ILE A 166 7.65 -16.23 1.49
CA ILE A 166 6.89 -17.41 1.92
C ILE A 166 6.05 -17.11 3.16
N LEU A 167 4.78 -17.53 3.11
CA LEU A 167 3.86 -17.52 4.24
C LEU A 167 3.96 -18.75 5.12
N TRP A 168 3.56 -18.57 6.38
CA TRP A 168 3.04 -19.66 7.20
C TRP A 168 1.94 -19.21 8.17
N ALA A 169 0.89 -20.02 8.30
CA ALA A 169 -0.17 -19.94 9.30
C ALA A 169 -0.42 -21.28 9.98
N LYS A 170 -0.90 -21.22 11.23
CA LYS A 170 -1.58 -22.31 11.93
C LYS A 170 -2.96 -21.85 12.39
N ALA A 171 -3.95 -22.72 12.28
CA ALA A 171 -5.23 -22.60 12.94
C ALA A 171 -5.46 -23.84 13.81
N ASP A 172 -5.45 -23.66 15.14
CA ASP A 172 -5.67 -24.71 16.15
C ASP A 172 -6.79 -24.36 17.14
N LYS A 173 -7.58 -23.33 16.82
CA LYS A 173 -8.67 -22.82 17.65
C LYS A 173 -8.23 -22.40 19.08
N GLY A 174 -6.98 -21.95 19.25
CA GLY A 174 -6.40 -21.60 20.55
C GLY A 174 -5.95 -22.84 21.33
N GLY A 175 -5.43 -23.85 20.64
CA GLY A 175 -5.03 -25.13 21.21
C GLY A 175 -6.19 -26.09 21.54
N ALA A 176 -7.38 -25.88 20.96
CA ALA A 176 -8.56 -26.74 21.16
C ALA A 176 -8.88 -27.65 19.95
N GLY A 177 -8.28 -27.39 18.78
CA GLY A 177 -8.61 -28.04 17.51
C GLY A 177 -10.03 -27.74 17.02
N TYR A 178 -10.32 -28.15 15.79
CA TYR A 178 -11.63 -28.04 15.14
C TYR A 178 -12.26 -29.44 14.94
N SER A 179 -13.59 -29.54 14.76
CA SER A 179 -14.26 -30.79 14.40
C SER A 179 -15.58 -30.60 13.62
N LYS A 180 -16.02 -31.65 12.90
CA LYS A 180 -17.28 -31.68 12.12
C LYS A 180 -18.50 -31.20 12.92
N ALA A 181 -18.60 -31.59 14.19
CA ALA A 181 -19.69 -31.22 15.10
C ALA A 181 -19.83 -29.70 15.33
N GLU A 182 -18.77 -28.92 15.17
CA GLU A 182 -18.74 -27.49 15.47
C GLU A 182 -19.06 -26.63 14.23
N LYS A 183 -18.89 -27.19 13.02
CA LYS A 183 -19.04 -26.52 11.70
C LYS A 183 -18.38 -25.13 11.57
N ALA A 184 -17.37 -24.86 12.40
CA ALA A 184 -16.71 -23.56 12.44
C ALA A 184 -15.91 -23.29 11.16
N ALA A 185 -15.93 -22.05 10.70
CA ALA A 185 -14.99 -21.55 9.71
C ALA A 185 -13.57 -21.52 10.31
N VAL A 186 -12.59 -21.87 9.49
CA VAL A 186 -11.17 -21.89 9.85
C VAL A 186 -10.54 -20.62 9.34
N ALA A 187 -10.31 -19.67 10.24
CA ALA A 187 -9.58 -18.44 9.94
C ALA A 187 -8.08 -18.66 10.14
N PHE A 188 -7.29 -18.43 9.11
CA PHE A 188 -5.85 -18.35 9.18
C PHE A 188 -5.38 -16.91 9.44
N THR A 189 -4.22 -16.82 10.07
CA THR A 189 -3.44 -15.60 10.27
C THR A 189 -2.01 -15.94 9.84
N PHE A 190 -1.63 -15.59 8.61
CA PHE A 190 -0.34 -15.97 8.03
C PHE A 190 0.72 -14.87 8.18
N ARG A 191 1.91 -15.22 8.65
CA ARG A 191 3.08 -14.30 8.73
C ARG A 191 4.03 -14.48 7.56
N HIS A 192 4.82 -13.46 7.29
CA HIS A 192 6.08 -13.59 6.55
C HIS A 192 7.06 -14.50 7.30
N CYS A 193 7.68 -15.45 6.59
CA CYS A 193 8.68 -16.36 7.15
C CYS A 193 10.12 -15.82 7.17
N LEU A 194 10.48 -14.93 6.24
CA LEU A 194 11.83 -14.34 6.19
C LEU A 194 11.94 -13.07 7.05
N ALA A 195 13.14 -12.51 7.14
CA ALA A 195 13.37 -11.15 7.59
C ALA A 195 13.67 -10.25 6.38
N LYS A 196 13.47 -8.94 6.50
CA LYS A 196 13.76 -7.97 5.44
C LYS A 196 14.83 -6.96 5.88
N LEU A 197 15.81 -6.72 5.01
CA LEU A 197 16.78 -5.65 5.11
C LEU A 197 16.46 -4.59 4.05
N THR A 198 16.08 -3.39 4.50
CA THR A 198 15.81 -2.21 3.67
C THR A 198 16.99 -1.25 3.79
N ILE A 199 17.65 -0.93 2.68
CA ILE A 199 18.75 0.05 2.61
C ILE A 199 18.20 1.32 1.99
N GLN A 200 18.21 2.43 2.73
CA GLN A 200 17.86 3.76 2.23
C GLN A 200 19.15 4.58 2.14
N CYS A 201 19.74 4.75 0.96
CA CYS A 201 21.04 5.42 0.80
C CYS A 201 20.98 6.65 -0.11
N LYS A 202 21.69 7.71 0.28
CA LYS A 202 21.90 8.92 -0.55
C LYS A 202 23.37 9.32 -0.53
N ALA A 203 23.84 10.00 -1.57
CA ALA A 203 25.10 10.73 -1.50
C ALA A 203 24.94 12.09 -0.82
N ASP A 204 26.04 12.61 -0.25
CA ASP A 204 26.19 14.05 0.00
C ASP A 204 26.98 14.73 -1.13
N GLY A 205 26.99 16.07 -1.13
CA GLY A 205 27.68 16.88 -2.15
C GLY A 205 29.21 16.74 -2.18
N SER A 206 29.83 15.86 -1.39
CA SER A 206 31.26 15.53 -1.51
C SER A 206 31.54 14.43 -2.55
N VAL A 207 30.53 13.65 -2.93
CA VAL A 207 30.66 12.51 -3.87
C VAL A 207 30.72 12.99 -5.33
N GLY A 208 30.12 14.13 -5.65
CA GLY A 208 29.95 14.65 -7.01
C GLY A 208 28.48 14.60 -7.43
N THR A 209 28.22 14.60 -8.74
CA THR A 209 26.87 14.41 -9.27
C THR A 209 26.40 12.98 -8.98
N PHE A 210 25.23 12.82 -8.39
CA PHE A 210 24.70 11.53 -7.92
C PHE A 210 23.38 11.19 -8.60
N ASP A 211 23.45 10.31 -9.61
CA ASP A 211 22.29 9.58 -10.11
C ASP A 211 22.27 8.16 -9.49
N PRO A 212 21.26 7.83 -8.67
CA PRO A 212 21.03 6.48 -8.16
C PRO A 212 20.90 5.39 -9.24
N ALA A 213 20.50 5.72 -10.47
CA ALA A 213 20.42 4.77 -11.58
C ALA A 213 21.80 4.25 -12.03
N ASP A 214 22.87 5.03 -11.81
CA ASP A 214 24.26 4.64 -12.09
C ASP A 214 24.91 3.87 -10.91
N MET A 215 24.18 3.62 -9.82
CA MET A 215 24.68 2.94 -8.63
C MET A 215 24.22 1.47 -8.55
N THR A 216 25.19 0.55 -8.45
CA THR A 216 24.90 -0.86 -8.13
C THR A 216 25.16 -1.13 -6.64
N VAL A 217 24.17 -1.71 -5.95
CA VAL A 217 24.27 -2.15 -4.56
C VAL A 217 24.39 -3.67 -4.50
N THR A 218 25.17 -4.20 -3.56
CA THR A 218 25.26 -5.64 -3.31
C THR A 218 25.50 -5.90 -1.82
N ILE A 219 24.69 -6.78 -1.23
CA ILE A 219 24.90 -7.28 0.14
C ILE A 219 25.79 -8.52 0.01
N LYS A 220 26.86 -8.59 0.80
CA LYS A 220 27.96 -9.54 0.63
C LYS A 220 28.23 -10.32 1.89
N ASP A 221 28.79 -11.52 1.68
CA ASP A 221 29.24 -12.44 2.72
C ASP A 221 28.10 -12.93 3.66
N ILE A 222 26.86 -12.84 3.18
CA ILE A 222 25.64 -13.29 3.85
C ILE A 222 25.24 -14.70 3.38
N ASN A 223 24.51 -15.46 4.22
CA ASN A 223 23.95 -16.74 3.81
C ASN A 223 22.75 -16.55 2.87
N VAL A 224 22.79 -17.17 1.70
CA VAL A 224 21.78 -17.01 0.63
C VAL A 224 20.75 -18.14 0.58
N LYS A 225 20.78 -19.09 1.53
CA LYS A 225 19.82 -20.19 1.63
C LYS A 225 19.01 -20.09 2.92
N ALA A 226 17.69 -20.11 2.78
CA ALA A 226 16.76 -20.19 3.90
C ALA A 226 15.87 -21.43 3.77
N LEU A 227 15.38 -21.93 4.90
CA LEU A 227 14.49 -23.08 5.00
C LEU A 227 13.28 -22.73 5.85
N VAL A 228 12.07 -22.90 5.31
CA VAL A 228 10.81 -22.85 6.06
C VAL A 228 10.36 -24.28 6.34
N ASN A 229 10.28 -24.69 7.61
CA ASN A 229 9.73 -25.99 7.98
C ASN A 229 8.19 -25.96 7.99
N VAL A 230 7.52 -26.88 7.29
CA VAL A 230 6.06 -26.83 7.11
C VAL A 230 5.30 -27.12 8.40
N GLU A 231 5.73 -28.08 9.23
CA GLU A 231 5.02 -28.42 10.47
C GLU A 231 5.02 -27.29 11.52
N THR A 232 6.13 -26.55 11.63
CA THR A 232 6.36 -25.58 12.72
C THR A 232 6.32 -24.13 12.28
N GLY A 233 6.51 -23.86 10.98
CA GLY A 233 6.75 -22.51 10.47
C GLY A 233 8.06 -21.88 10.96
N TYR A 234 8.95 -22.66 11.56
CA TYR A 234 10.31 -22.21 11.87
C TYR A 234 11.02 -21.87 10.56
N THR A 235 11.68 -20.70 10.55
CA THR A 235 12.45 -20.23 9.40
C THR A 235 13.79 -19.68 9.86
N GLY A 236 14.82 -19.97 9.08
CA GLY A 236 16.18 -19.51 9.30
C GLY A 236 17.10 -19.97 8.17
N VAL A 237 18.40 -19.93 8.39
CA VAL A 237 19.42 -20.50 7.49
C VAL A 237 19.14 -21.99 7.21
N ASP A 238 19.25 -22.40 5.94
CA ASP A 238 19.25 -23.83 5.59
C ASP A 238 20.58 -24.48 6.00
N ASN A 239 20.62 -24.96 7.25
CA ASN A 239 21.79 -25.61 7.84
C ASN A 239 22.18 -26.95 7.17
N ASN A 240 21.36 -27.50 6.26
CA ASN A 240 21.75 -28.65 5.44
C ASN A 240 22.56 -28.25 4.19
N ASN A 241 22.46 -26.99 3.77
CA ASN A 241 23.13 -26.45 2.58
C ASN A 241 23.58 -24.97 2.77
N PRO A 242 24.28 -24.62 3.86
CA PRO A 242 24.61 -23.24 4.17
C PRO A 242 25.55 -22.67 3.10
N THR A 243 25.06 -21.68 2.35
CA THR A 243 25.81 -21.08 1.23
C THR A 243 26.06 -19.61 1.55
N ILE A 244 27.29 -19.26 1.90
CA ILE A 244 27.71 -17.85 1.98
C ILE A 244 27.90 -17.30 0.55
N GLY A 245 27.39 -16.10 0.29
CA GLY A 245 27.45 -15.47 -1.02
C GLY A 245 26.98 -14.03 -0.99
N ASN A 246 26.55 -13.55 -2.16
CA ASN A 246 26.03 -12.20 -2.34
C ASN A 246 24.53 -12.23 -2.60
N ILE A 247 23.84 -11.17 -2.17
CA ILE A 247 22.46 -10.84 -2.55
C ILE A 247 22.50 -9.54 -3.35
N ILE A 248 21.95 -9.58 -4.57
CA ILE A 248 21.57 -8.38 -5.31
C ILE A 248 20.16 -8.00 -4.85
N PRO A 249 19.99 -6.88 -4.11
CA PRO A 249 18.69 -6.45 -3.61
C PRO A 249 17.79 -5.92 -4.75
N ARG A 250 16.47 -5.90 -4.50
CA ARG A 250 15.50 -5.21 -5.34
C ARG A 250 15.75 -3.70 -5.26
N THR A 251 16.19 -3.10 -6.36
CA THR A 251 16.17 -1.65 -6.56
C THR A 251 14.73 -1.16 -6.71
N TRP A 252 14.39 -0.01 -6.14
CA TRP A 252 13.17 0.74 -6.46
C TRP A 252 13.47 1.96 -7.33
N ASP A 253 12.48 2.40 -8.11
CA ASP A 253 12.56 3.67 -8.85
C ASP A 253 12.94 4.81 -7.91
N THR A 254 13.97 5.58 -8.28
CA THR A 254 14.53 6.61 -7.40
C THR A 254 14.33 8.02 -7.96
N PRO A 255 13.57 8.89 -7.28
CA PRO A 255 13.43 10.30 -7.60
C PRO A 255 14.65 11.12 -7.18
N ALA A 256 15.25 11.81 -8.16
CA ALA A 256 16.09 13.00 -8.02
C ALA A 256 17.40 12.93 -7.19
N GLU A 257 18.32 13.85 -7.50
CA GLU A 257 19.58 14.02 -6.79
C GLU A 257 19.34 14.50 -5.33
N GLY A 258 19.99 13.85 -4.37
CA GLY A 258 19.94 14.19 -2.93
C GLY A 258 18.91 13.42 -2.09
N CYS A 259 18.02 12.64 -2.71
CA CYS A 259 17.05 11.79 -2.00
C CYS A 259 17.60 10.37 -1.71
N PHE A 260 16.96 9.62 -0.81
CA PHE A 260 17.36 8.26 -0.41
C PHE A 260 16.89 7.16 -1.40
N ALA A 261 17.77 6.76 -2.30
CA ALA A 261 17.63 5.53 -3.10
C ALA A 261 17.34 4.33 -2.20
N THR A 262 16.36 3.51 -2.55
CA THR A 262 15.87 2.41 -1.69
C THR A 262 16.13 1.05 -2.33
N TYR A 263 16.72 0.13 -1.56
CA TYR A 263 17.09 -1.22 -2.00
C TYR A 263 16.68 -2.27 -0.95
N ASP A 264 15.92 -3.27 -1.37
CA ASP A 264 15.29 -4.26 -0.48
C ASP A 264 15.81 -5.69 -0.70
N ALA A 265 16.21 -6.37 0.38
CA ALA A 265 16.55 -7.79 0.35
C ALA A 265 15.79 -8.56 1.42
N LEU A 266 15.21 -9.71 1.03
CA LEU A 266 14.80 -10.75 1.95
C LEU A 266 16.03 -11.56 2.36
N ILE A 267 16.14 -11.87 3.64
CA ILE A 267 17.31 -12.53 4.24
C ILE A 267 16.86 -13.62 5.22
N PRO A 268 17.67 -14.66 5.47
CA PRO A 268 17.34 -15.68 6.45
C PRO A 268 17.27 -15.08 7.86
N PRO A 269 16.25 -15.38 8.67
CA PRO A 269 16.26 -15.04 10.10
C PRO A 269 17.46 -15.69 10.80
N ALA A 270 18.36 -14.86 11.32
CA ALA A 270 19.61 -15.27 11.95
C ALA A 270 20.27 -14.11 12.71
N THR A 271 21.18 -14.44 13.63
CA THR A 271 22.09 -13.46 14.25
C THR A 271 23.36 -13.35 13.43
N TYR A 272 23.75 -12.11 13.10
CA TYR A 272 25.01 -11.77 12.45
C TYR A 272 25.81 -10.82 13.35
N THR A 273 27.14 -10.90 13.25
CA THR A 273 28.08 -10.07 14.01
C THR A 273 28.60 -8.90 13.19
N ASP A 274 29.04 -7.83 13.87
CA ASP A 274 29.59 -6.63 13.23
C ASP A 274 30.75 -6.97 12.28
N GLY A 275 30.61 -6.57 11.01
CA GLY A 275 31.56 -6.87 9.94
C GLY A 275 31.39 -8.23 9.26
N GLU A 276 30.43 -9.06 9.68
CA GLU A 276 30.12 -10.36 9.04
C GLU A 276 29.37 -10.18 7.71
N VAL A 277 28.44 -9.22 7.66
CA VAL A 277 27.72 -8.84 6.43
C VAL A 277 28.14 -7.44 6.02
N THR A 278 28.53 -7.27 4.74
CA THR A 278 28.95 -5.97 4.19
C THR A 278 28.03 -5.57 3.04
N VAL A 279 27.54 -4.33 3.05
CA VAL A 279 26.90 -3.71 1.88
C VAL A 279 27.94 -2.93 1.08
N GLU A 280 28.06 -3.27 -0.20
CA GLU A 280 28.95 -2.65 -1.17
C GLU A 280 28.14 -1.78 -2.13
N PHE A 281 28.49 -0.50 -2.23
CA PHE A 281 27.88 0.49 -3.12
C PHE A 281 28.93 0.87 -4.15
N LYS A 282 28.65 0.68 -5.43
CA LYS A 282 29.55 1.08 -6.51
C LYS A 282 28.90 2.19 -7.33
N ILE A 283 29.58 3.33 -7.42
CA ILE A 283 29.15 4.52 -8.16
C ILE A 283 30.24 4.81 -9.21
N GLY A 284 29.95 4.55 -10.49
CA GLY A 284 30.95 4.66 -11.56
C GLY A 284 32.16 3.74 -11.35
N SER A 285 33.32 4.31 -11.05
CA SER A 285 34.56 3.58 -10.69
C SER A 285 34.70 3.28 -9.20
N ASP A 286 34.03 4.04 -8.35
CA ASP A 286 34.35 4.14 -6.93
C ASP A 286 33.48 3.18 -6.12
N ILE A 287 34.06 2.61 -5.06
CA ILE A 287 33.42 1.56 -4.24
C ILE A 287 33.43 1.99 -2.77
N TYR A 288 32.23 2.16 -2.23
CA TYR A 288 31.98 2.45 -0.82
C TYR A 288 31.46 1.19 -0.13
N LYS A 289 31.77 1.04 1.16
CA LYS A 289 31.40 -0.15 1.95
C LYS A 289 30.89 0.25 3.32
N TRP A 290 29.88 -0.46 3.78
CA TRP A 290 29.31 -0.33 5.12
C TRP A 290 29.08 -1.72 5.71
N SER A 291 29.62 -1.97 6.90
CA SER A 291 29.34 -3.18 7.68
C SER A 291 27.97 -3.08 8.32
N VAL A 292 27.17 -4.14 8.24
CA VAL A 292 25.95 -4.25 9.04
C VAL A 292 26.37 -4.45 10.50
N PRO A 293 25.91 -3.62 11.46
CA PRO A 293 26.21 -3.81 12.88
C PRO A 293 25.62 -5.12 13.41
N SER A 294 26.19 -5.67 14.49
CA SER A 294 25.68 -6.87 15.17
C SER A 294 24.17 -6.82 15.41
N VAL A 295 23.43 -7.75 14.82
CA VAL A 295 21.96 -7.74 14.79
C VAL A 295 21.41 -9.17 14.71
N THR A 296 20.27 -9.41 15.35
CA THR A 296 19.42 -10.58 15.07
C THR A 296 18.30 -10.13 14.15
N PHE A 297 18.27 -10.70 12.94
CA PHE A 297 17.17 -10.52 12.01
C PHE A 297 16.05 -11.54 12.33
N GLU A 298 14.87 -11.04 12.66
CA GLU A 298 13.74 -11.84 13.11
C GLU A 298 12.71 -12.05 11.98
N SER A 299 12.11 -13.24 11.94
CA SER A 299 11.02 -13.58 11.00
C SER A 299 9.90 -12.54 11.11
N GLY A 300 9.47 -11.99 9.98
CA GLY A 300 8.39 -11.01 9.94
C GLY A 300 8.77 -9.60 10.41
N LYS A 301 10.06 -9.27 10.54
CA LYS A 301 10.53 -7.89 10.81
C LYS A 301 11.28 -7.28 9.62
N ASN A 302 11.17 -5.96 9.47
CA ASN A 302 11.90 -5.16 8.49
C ASN A 302 12.88 -4.19 9.18
N TYR A 303 14.13 -4.21 8.74
CA TYR A 303 15.24 -3.45 9.31
C TYR A 303 15.68 -2.40 8.30
N ILE A 304 15.33 -1.14 8.56
CA ILE A 304 15.54 -0.01 7.66
C ILE A 304 16.78 0.76 8.12
N TYR A 305 17.82 0.82 7.27
CA TYR A 305 19.05 1.55 7.54
C TYR A 305 19.16 2.79 6.63
N PRO A 306 19.01 4.01 7.19
CA PRO A 306 19.29 5.25 6.48
C PRO A 306 20.80 5.51 6.44
N LEU A 307 21.39 5.57 5.25
CA LEU A 307 22.82 5.70 5.01
C LEU A 307 23.14 6.95 4.18
N THR A 308 24.18 7.69 4.56
CA THR A 308 24.71 8.82 3.76
C THR A 308 26.11 8.48 3.28
N ILE A 309 26.25 8.29 1.96
CA ILE A 309 27.52 8.06 1.27
C ILE A 309 28.24 9.40 1.15
N ARG A 310 29.50 9.44 1.58
CA ARG A 310 30.41 10.58 1.46
C ARG A 310 31.71 10.15 0.81
N LYS A 311 32.49 11.10 0.31
CA LYS A 311 33.87 10.84 -0.17
C LYS A 311 34.81 10.25 0.89
N THR A 312 34.47 10.39 2.17
CA THR A 312 35.24 9.87 3.32
C THR A 312 34.78 8.52 3.85
N GLY A 313 33.63 7.98 3.40
CA GLY A 313 33.03 6.76 3.96
C GLY A 313 31.50 6.77 3.90
N ILE A 314 30.84 5.95 4.70
CA ILE A 314 29.38 5.94 4.83
C ILE A 314 29.00 6.22 6.29
N ASP A 315 28.18 7.24 6.50
CA ASP A 315 27.55 7.51 7.79
C ASP A 315 26.22 6.73 7.86
N ALA A 316 26.02 5.95 8.92
CA ALA A 316 24.73 5.34 9.22
C ALA A 316 23.94 6.21 10.22
N GLY A 317 22.68 6.48 9.91
CA GLY A 317 21.72 7.02 10.87
C GLY A 317 21.14 5.91 11.77
N THR A 318 20.25 6.31 12.68
CA THR A 318 19.56 5.36 13.56
C THR A 318 18.72 4.38 12.72
N PRO A 319 18.89 3.06 12.87
CA PRO A 319 18.06 2.09 12.16
C PRO A 319 16.64 2.08 12.73
N ILE A 320 15.66 1.82 11.86
CA ILE A 320 14.27 1.62 12.23
C ILE A 320 13.97 0.12 12.09
N ILE A 321 13.60 -0.52 13.19
CA ILE A 321 13.08 -1.89 13.20
C ILE A 321 11.57 -1.78 13.29
N ALA A 322 10.88 -2.27 12.26
CA ALA A 322 9.44 -2.37 12.21
C ALA A 322 9.03 -3.83 12.06
N ASP A 323 7.77 -4.13 12.33
CA ASP A 323 7.15 -5.31 11.71
C ASP A 323 7.33 -5.20 10.19
N TRP A 324 7.40 -6.34 9.51
CA TRP A 324 7.32 -6.40 8.06
C TRP A 324 5.85 -6.23 7.63
N GLN A 325 5.27 -5.13 8.08
CA GLN A 325 4.17 -4.47 7.41
C GLN A 325 4.75 -4.01 6.08
N THR A 326 4.35 -4.68 5.01
CA THR A 326 4.58 -4.19 3.67
C THR A 326 3.63 -3.02 3.48
N ASN A 327 4.15 -1.81 3.74
CA ASN A 327 3.40 -0.59 3.48
C ASN A 327 3.46 -0.33 1.99
N ASP A 328 2.30 -0.33 1.35
CA ASP A 328 2.16 0.25 0.02
C ASP A 328 2.15 1.79 0.09
N HIS A 329 1.99 2.38 1.30
CA HIS A 329 1.74 3.81 1.54
C HIS A 329 2.46 4.40 2.80
N GLY A 330 3.59 3.81 3.24
CA GLY A 330 4.56 4.39 4.20
C GLY A 330 4.68 3.79 5.61
N THR A 331 5.83 3.18 5.95
CA THR A 331 6.27 2.94 7.34
C THR A 331 6.83 4.23 7.93
N GLY A 332 6.08 4.90 8.81
CA GLY A 332 6.61 5.75 9.89
C GLY A 332 7.71 6.77 9.57
N THR A 333 7.84 7.20 8.32
CA THR A 333 8.92 8.04 7.79
C THR A 333 8.39 8.97 6.70
N ALA A 334 9.27 9.55 5.89
CA ALA A 334 8.90 10.33 4.71
C ALA A 334 8.07 9.52 3.71
N VAL A 335 7.53 10.16 2.67
CA VAL A 335 6.94 9.43 1.54
C VAL A 335 8.02 8.55 0.91
N GLU A 336 7.86 7.22 1.01
CA GLU A 336 8.86 6.27 0.50
C GLU A 336 9.07 6.51 -1.00
N LEU A 337 10.32 6.58 -1.45
CA LEU A 337 10.62 7.13 -2.78
C LEU A 337 10.09 6.32 -3.97
N LYS A 338 9.89 5.02 -3.76
CA LYS A 338 9.13 4.10 -4.63
C LYS A 338 7.70 4.58 -4.94
N ASP A 339 7.15 5.43 -4.08
CA ASP A 339 5.79 5.98 -4.13
C ASP A 339 5.79 7.41 -4.69
N PHE A 340 6.75 7.72 -5.58
CA PHE A 340 6.72 8.88 -6.47
C PHE A 340 6.68 8.44 -7.93
N VAL A 341 5.86 9.12 -8.71
CA VAL A 341 5.74 8.97 -10.17
C VAL A 341 6.54 10.07 -10.85
N ARG A 342 7.37 9.72 -11.84
CA ARG A 342 8.01 10.69 -12.73
C ARG A 342 6.99 11.29 -13.68
N ILE A 343 6.86 12.61 -13.64
CA ILE A 343 5.99 13.42 -14.49
C ILE A 343 6.87 14.12 -15.52
N PRO A 344 6.75 13.82 -16.83
CA PRO A 344 7.66 14.34 -17.86
C PRO A 344 7.44 15.83 -18.16
N ALA A 345 8.47 16.54 -18.58
CA ALA A 345 8.33 17.90 -19.10
C ALA A 345 7.38 17.94 -20.31
N GLY A 346 6.59 19.01 -20.43
CA GLY A 346 5.66 19.14 -21.56
C GLY A 346 4.70 20.33 -21.48
N THR A 347 3.92 20.49 -22.55
CA THR A 347 2.92 21.54 -22.70
C THR A 347 1.53 20.93 -22.73
N PHE A 348 0.58 21.49 -21.98
CA PHE A 348 -0.82 21.05 -21.94
C PHE A 348 -1.81 22.22 -21.92
N LEU A 349 -3.07 21.90 -22.21
CA LEU A 349 -4.18 22.84 -22.09
C LEU A 349 -4.79 22.68 -20.69
N MET A 350 -4.58 23.69 -19.86
CA MET A 350 -5.06 23.75 -18.47
C MET A 350 -6.44 24.43 -18.43
N GLY A 351 -7.39 23.90 -17.65
CA GLY A 351 -8.78 24.36 -17.60
C GLY A 351 -9.76 23.57 -18.49
N SER A 352 -11.05 23.90 -18.39
CA SER A 352 -12.18 23.21 -19.06
C SER A 352 -12.66 23.92 -20.33
N PRO A 353 -13.06 23.18 -21.39
CA PRO A 353 -13.67 23.77 -22.58
C PRO A 353 -15.04 24.36 -22.24
N GLU A 354 -15.55 25.30 -23.05
CA GLU A 354 -16.72 26.10 -22.66
C GLU A 354 -18.02 25.28 -22.44
N ASP A 355 -18.07 24.06 -22.97
CA ASP A 355 -19.20 23.12 -22.94
C ASP A 355 -19.00 21.90 -22.01
N GLU A 356 -17.92 21.83 -21.21
CA GLU A 356 -17.72 20.76 -20.22
C GLU A 356 -18.81 20.80 -19.12
N PRO A 357 -19.58 19.71 -18.90
CA PRO A 357 -20.59 19.67 -17.85
C PRO A 357 -19.98 19.83 -16.45
N GLY A 358 -20.53 20.75 -15.66
CA GLY A 358 -20.08 21.03 -14.28
C GLY A 358 -19.11 22.21 -14.14
N ARG A 359 -18.45 22.64 -15.23
CA ARG A 359 -17.39 23.67 -15.19
C ARG A 359 -17.75 24.95 -14.42
N ASP A 360 -16.81 25.39 -13.59
CA ASP A 360 -16.85 26.71 -12.97
C ASP A 360 -16.27 27.81 -13.88
N SER A 361 -16.63 29.07 -13.61
CA SER A 361 -16.32 30.21 -14.49
C SER A 361 -14.84 30.59 -14.58
N ASP A 362 -14.04 30.19 -13.59
CA ASP A 362 -12.60 30.48 -13.49
C ASP A 362 -11.70 29.35 -14.01
N GLU A 363 -12.27 28.23 -14.46
CA GLU A 363 -11.54 27.11 -15.08
C GLU A 363 -11.09 27.41 -16.53
N LYS A 364 -10.75 28.66 -16.87
CA LYS A 364 -10.46 29.10 -18.25
C LYS A 364 -9.37 28.27 -18.94
N GLN A 365 -9.61 27.88 -20.19
CA GLN A 365 -8.60 27.20 -21.00
C GLN A 365 -7.43 28.09 -21.43
N HIS A 366 -6.22 27.71 -21.04
CA HIS A 366 -4.96 28.36 -21.41
C HIS A 366 -3.81 27.34 -21.51
N TRP A 367 -2.79 27.65 -22.32
CA TRP A 367 -1.65 26.74 -22.53
C TRP A 367 -0.58 26.93 -21.44
N VAL A 368 -0.22 25.85 -20.76
CA VAL A 368 0.86 25.86 -19.76
C VAL A 368 1.96 24.89 -20.17
N THR A 369 3.21 25.33 -20.07
CA THR A 369 4.40 24.49 -20.23
C THR A 369 5.08 24.26 -18.90
N LEU A 370 5.34 23.01 -18.55
CA LEU A 370 6.23 22.65 -17.45
C LEU A 370 7.60 22.32 -18.06
N SER A 371 8.61 23.13 -17.77
CA SER A 371 9.89 23.14 -18.51
C SER A 371 10.85 22.02 -18.10
N LYS A 372 10.61 21.43 -16.93
CA LYS A 372 11.33 20.28 -16.38
C LYS A 372 10.39 19.12 -16.10
N ASP A 373 10.96 17.92 -16.14
CA ASP A 373 10.40 16.78 -15.43
C ASP A 373 10.33 17.08 -13.93
N PHE A 374 9.29 16.60 -13.25
CA PHE A 374 9.19 16.62 -11.80
C PHE A 374 8.67 15.26 -11.32
N TYR A 375 8.70 15.02 -10.02
CA TYR A 375 8.20 13.80 -9.41
C TYR A 375 7.02 14.15 -8.50
N MET A 376 5.94 13.38 -8.53
CA MET A 376 4.76 13.59 -7.68
C MET A 376 4.45 12.33 -6.88
N SER A 377 4.08 12.47 -5.61
CA SER A 377 3.74 11.30 -4.80
C SER A 377 2.53 10.57 -5.39
N LYS A 378 2.72 9.27 -5.60
CA LYS A 378 1.79 8.29 -6.15
C LYS A 378 0.44 8.32 -5.44
N TYR A 379 0.46 8.65 -4.16
CA TYR A 379 -0.70 8.74 -3.28
C TYR A 379 -0.76 10.09 -2.55
N GLN A 380 -1.91 10.37 -1.94
CA GLN A 380 -2.07 11.38 -0.90
C GLN A 380 -1.23 11.01 0.34
N VAL A 381 -0.70 11.99 1.07
CA VAL A 381 0.09 11.76 2.29
C VAL A 381 -0.80 11.10 3.36
N THR A 382 -0.33 10.02 3.98
CA THR A 382 -1.13 9.21 4.90
C THR A 382 -1.09 9.71 6.34
N ASN A 383 -2.07 9.29 7.15
CA ASN A 383 -2.08 9.54 8.60
C ASN A 383 -0.79 9.04 9.27
N ALA A 384 -0.29 7.86 8.89
CA ALA A 384 0.94 7.29 9.43
C ALA A 384 2.18 8.15 9.11
N GLN A 385 2.33 8.58 7.85
CA GLN A 385 3.40 9.48 7.41
C GLN A 385 3.36 10.82 8.16
N TYR A 386 2.19 11.43 8.30
CA TYR A 386 2.07 12.73 8.95
C TYR A 386 2.24 12.66 10.48
N ALA A 387 1.78 11.58 11.12
CA ALA A 387 2.04 11.34 12.54
C ALA A 387 3.55 11.18 12.82
N ALA A 388 4.30 10.52 11.93
CA ALA A 388 5.75 10.41 12.04
C ALA A 388 6.46 11.77 11.97
N PHE A 389 6.05 12.66 11.06
CA PHE A 389 6.52 14.04 10.98
C PHE A 389 6.30 14.81 12.30
N LEU A 390 5.10 14.74 12.88
CA LEU A 390 4.81 15.39 14.17
C LEU A 390 5.62 14.80 15.32
N ASN A 391 5.78 13.47 15.38
CA ASN A 391 6.60 12.82 16.40
C ASN A 391 8.09 13.22 16.28
N ALA A 392 8.60 13.39 15.06
CA ALA A 392 9.94 13.91 14.85
C ALA A 392 10.06 15.37 15.32
N LYS A 393 9.09 16.24 15.02
CA LYS A 393 9.07 17.63 15.53
C LYS A 393 8.87 17.74 17.04
N HIS A 394 8.19 16.78 17.66
CA HIS A 394 8.09 16.65 19.12
C HIS A 394 9.43 16.22 19.73
N ALA A 395 10.12 15.24 19.14
CA ALA A 395 11.44 14.80 19.58
C ALA A 395 12.55 15.85 19.37
N GLU A 396 12.44 16.67 18.32
CA GLU A 396 13.27 17.88 18.11
C GLU A 396 12.99 18.99 19.15
N GLY A 397 11.90 18.89 19.93
CA GLY A 397 11.52 19.88 20.93
C GLY A 397 10.92 21.17 20.37
N VAL A 398 10.44 21.16 19.12
CA VAL A 398 9.92 22.34 18.40
C VAL A 398 8.43 22.28 18.07
N LEU A 399 7.73 21.20 18.45
CA LEU A 399 6.28 21.07 18.29
C LEU A 399 5.56 21.42 19.60
N GLU A 400 4.68 22.41 19.53
CA GLU A 400 3.75 22.78 20.59
C GLU A 400 2.32 22.30 20.28
N TYR A 401 1.46 22.32 21.30
CA TYR A 401 0.07 21.89 21.20
C TYR A 401 -0.85 22.79 22.03
N GLY A 402 -2.00 23.17 21.45
CA GLY A 402 -3.03 23.96 22.12
C GLY A 402 -3.68 24.99 21.20
N VAL A 403 -3.71 26.24 21.65
CA VAL A 403 -4.40 27.35 20.95
C VAL A 403 -3.50 27.95 19.87
N ALA A 404 -3.72 27.54 18.62
CA ALA A 404 -3.21 28.19 17.43
C ALA A 404 -4.39 28.54 16.51
N TYR A 405 -4.54 29.81 16.15
CA TYR A 405 -5.77 30.35 15.57
C TYR A 405 -6.09 29.72 14.19
N PRO A 406 -7.34 29.27 13.94
CA PRO A 406 -8.57 29.49 14.72
C PRO A 406 -8.90 28.43 15.79
N PHE A 407 -8.00 27.47 16.04
CA PHE A 407 -8.25 26.27 16.85
C PHE A 407 -7.85 26.42 18.33
N LYS A 408 -8.27 25.45 19.16
CA LYS A 408 -7.89 25.34 20.59
C LYS A 408 -7.11 24.05 20.89
N ASP A 409 -6.97 23.24 19.86
CA ASP A 409 -6.76 21.80 19.82
C ASP A 409 -5.92 21.48 18.57
N ALA A 410 -4.83 22.21 18.37
CA ALA A 410 -3.96 22.09 17.19
C ALA A 410 -2.48 21.95 17.55
N ALA A 411 -1.73 21.29 16.67
CA ALA A 411 -0.27 21.27 16.68
C ALA A 411 0.28 22.48 15.91
N TYR A 412 1.34 23.10 16.42
CA TYR A 412 2.02 24.23 15.76
C TYR A 412 3.52 24.22 16.10
N LEU A 413 4.35 24.82 15.25
CA LEU A 413 5.77 24.99 15.57
C LEU A 413 5.98 26.11 16.60
N THR A 414 6.99 26.00 17.46
CA THR A 414 7.27 27.00 18.50
C THR A 414 7.35 28.43 17.93
N GLY A 415 6.50 29.30 18.47
CA GLY A 415 6.33 30.70 18.03
C GLY A 415 5.31 30.91 16.89
N SER A 416 4.86 29.86 16.21
CA SER A 416 3.99 29.94 15.02
C SER A 416 2.49 29.73 15.32
N THR A 417 1.94 30.37 16.36
CA THR A 417 0.53 30.23 16.76
C THR A 417 -0.50 30.80 15.77
N GLY A 418 -0.05 31.53 14.74
CA GLY A 418 -0.87 31.94 13.59
C GLY A 418 -0.86 30.96 12.42
N GLU A 419 -0.02 29.93 12.48
CA GLU A 419 0.23 28.94 11.41
C GLU A 419 0.05 27.51 11.96
N PRO A 420 -1.15 27.14 12.45
CA PRO A 420 -1.42 25.79 12.93
C PRO A 420 -1.14 24.77 11.84
N LEU A 421 -0.43 23.68 12.15
CA LEU A 421 -0.09 22.63 11.18
C LEU A 421 -1.29 21.70 10.95
N VAL A 422 -1.88 21.21 12.04
CA VAL A 422 -2.96 20.24 12.01
C VAL A 422 -3.85 20.43 13.23
N ARG A 423 -5.15 20.21 13.07
CA ARG A 423 -6.08 20.11 14.20
C ARG A 423 -6.17 18.67 14.69
N ASP A 424 -6.05 18.46 15.99
CA ASP A 424 -6.21 17.16 16.63
C ASP A 424 -7.63 16.63 16.38
N CYS A 425 -7.72 15.38 15.92
CA CYS A 425 -9.03 14.76 15.69
C CYS A 425 -9.80 14.49 16.98
N ASN A 426 -9.16 14.41 18.15
CA ASN A 426 -9.72 14.33 19.51
C ASN A 426 -11.19 13.85 19.60
N SER A 427 -11.44 12.59 19.18
CA SER A 427 -12.77 11.94 19.07
C SER A 427 -13.82 12.58 18.15
N MET A 428 -13.58 13.77 17.58
CA MET A 428 -14.42 14.43 16.57
C MET A 428 -14.42 13.71 15.21
N SER A 429 -13.37 12.95 14.93
CA SER A 429 -13.20 12.18 13.69
C SER A 429 -12.52 10.85 14.01
N LYS A 430 -12.95 9.80 13.29
CA LYS A 430 -12.31 8.47 13.31
C LYS A 430 -11.28 8.26 12.20
N TRP A 431 -11.04 9.26 11.35
CA TRP A 431 -10.34 9.10 10.05
C TRP A 431 -8.97 9.79 9.96
N GLY A 432 -8.52 10.43 11.04
CA GLY A 432 -7.31 11.26 11.05
C GLY A 432 -6.29 10.85 12.10
N ILE A 433 -5.57 11.83 12.64
CA ILE A 433 -4.56 11.65 13.70
C ILE A 433 -4.98 12.31 15.02
N THR A 434 -4.54 11.72 16.13
CA THR A 434 -4.84 12.16 17.50
C THR A 434 -3.57 12.28 18.34
N ARG A 435 -3.54 13.23 19.29
CA ARG A 435 -2.42 13.40 20.22
C ARG A 435 -2.65 12.60 21.51
N ASN A 436 -1.68 11.80 21.93
CA ASN A 436 -1.69 11.21 23.26
C ASN A 436 -1.44 12.29 24.33
N SER A 437 -2.28 12.32 25.36
CA SER A 437 -2.18 13.29 26.46
C SER A 437 -1.06 12.98 27.46
N SER A 438 -0.59 11.73 27.57
CA SER A 438 0.39 11.31 28.59
C SER A 438 1.85 11.65 28.25
N ASP A 439 2.24 11.54 26.98
CA ASP A 439 3.62 11.71 26.49
C ASP A 439 3.74 12.78 25.38
N GLY A 440 2.62 13.14 24.76
CA GLY A 440 2.55 14.14 23.70
C GLY A 440 2.82 13.62 22.29
N THR A 441 2.99 12.31 22.11
CA THR A 441 3.10 11.67 20.80
C THR A 441 1.80 11.79 20.00
N TRP A 442 1.89 11.59 18.69
CA TRP A 442 0.80 11.56 17.74
C TRP A 442 0.69 10.19 17.09
N SER A 443 -0.54 9.72 16.89
CA SER A 443 -0.82 8.48 16.16
C SER A 443 -2.01 8.67 15.21
N PRO A 444 -2.12 7.87 14.14
CA PRO A 444 -3.40 7.63 13.49
C PRO A 444 -4.46 7.15 14.49
N VAL A 445 -5.73 7.36 14.14
CA VAL A 445 -6.82 6.54 14.71
C VAL A 445 -6.66 5.12 14.17
N SER A 446 -6.74 4.11 15.05
CA SER A 446 -6.46 2.72 14.69
C SER A 446 -7.38 2.20 13.58
N GLY A 447 -6.77 1.60 12.55
CA GLY A 447 -7.46 1.13 11.34
C GLY A 447 -7.63 2.21 10.25
N TYR A 448 -6.95 3.35 10.38
CA TYR A 448 -6.95 4.45 9.41
C TYR A 448 -5.51 4.94 9.08
N GLU A 449 -4.50 4.10 9.32
CA GLU A 449 -3.08 4.40 9.13
C GLU A 449 -2.75 4.78 7.68
N ASN A 450 -3.31 4.03 6.72
CA ASN A 450 -3.14 4.22 5.27
C ASN A 450 -4.16 5.19 4.63
N HIS A 451 -5.06 5.79 5.43
CA HIS A 451 -5.99 6.81 4.93
C HIS A 451 -5.24 8.14 4.76
N PRO A 452 -5.66 9.02 3.83
CA PRO A 452 -5.05 10.33 3.68
C PRO A 452 -5.19 11.15 4.97
N VAL A 453 -4.15 11.90 5.32
CA VAL A 453 -4.21 12.81 6.47
C VAL A 453 -5.21 13.93 6.20
N ILE A 454 -6.06 14.18 7.19
CA ILE A 454 -7.13 15.19 7.17
C ILE A 454 -7.02 16.12 8.38
N TYR A 455 -7.73 17.24 8.35
CA TYR A 455 -7.55 18.38 9.28
C TYR A 455 -6.15 19.00 9.24
N VAL A 456 -5.38 18.71 8.19
CA VAL A 456 -4.10 19.36 7.89
C VAL A 456 -4.37 20.67 7.17
N THR A 457 -3.70 21.73 7.63
CA THR A 457 -3.79 23.06 7.00
C THR A 457 -2.80 23.18 5.85
N TRP A 458 -2.85 24.27 5.10
CA TRP A 458 -1.80 24.55 4.10
C TRP A 458 -0.42 24.70 4.77
N TYR A 459 -0.36 25.31 5.96
CA TYR A 459 0.87 25.43 6.73
C TYR A 459 1.42 24.06 7.16
N GLY A 460 0.55 23.13 7.56
CA GLY A 460 0.94 21.76 7.90
C GLY A 460 1.45 20.97 6.71
N ALA A 461 0.73 21.03 5.59
CA ALA A 461 1.11 20.42 4.33
C ALA A 461 2.48 20.95 3.85
N LYS A 462 2.70 22.28 3.92
CA LYS A 462 3.96 22.93 3.56
C LYS A 462 5.10 22.55 4.51
N ALA A 463 4.88 22.54 5.83
CA ALA A 463 5.89 22.19 6.83
C ALA A 463 6.31 20.70 6.76
N TYR A 464 5.36 19.80 6.46
CA TYR A 464 5.66 18.40 6.17
C TYR A 464 6.55 18.28 4.92
N ALA A 465 6.18 18.96 3.83
CA ALA A 465 6.93 18.92 2.58
C ALA A 465 8.36 19.46 2.78
N ASP A 466 8.50 20.63 3.39
CA ASP A 466 9.80 21.27 3.66
C ASP A 466 10.69 20.41 4.56
N TYR A 467 10.12 19.69 5.52
CA TYR A 467 10.90 18.85 6.44
C TYR A 467 11.61 17.69 5.73
N TYR A 468 10.96 17.08 4.74
CA TYR A 468 11.51 15.97 3.98
C TYR A 468 12.21 16.39 2.68
N GLY A 469 12.35 17.69 2.41
CA GLY A 469 12.99 18.22 1.20
C GLY A 469 12.11 18.18 -0.05
N TYR A 470 10.80 18.08 0.13
CA TYR A 470 9.79 18.09 -0.94
C TYR A 470 9.22 19.52 -1.15
N SER A 471 8.18 19.63 -1.96
CA SER A 471 7.30 20.79 -2.03
C SER A 471 5.85 20.36 -2.21
N LEU A 472 4.90 21.30 -2.07
CA LEU A 472 3.55 21.11 -2.56
C LEU A 472 3.53 21.34 -4.09
N PRO A 473 2.73 20.58 -4.87
CA PRO A 473 2.61 20.81 -6.31
C PRO A 473 2.10 22.22 -6.60
N THR A 474 2.54 22.82 -7.70
CA THR A 474 1.79 23.98 -8.23
C THR A 474 0.41 23.54 -8.76
N GLU A 475 -0.54 24.46 -8.90
CA GLU A 475 -1.85 24.14 -9.46
C GLU A 475 -1.73 23.53 -10.87
N ALA A 476 -0.80 24.05 -11.68
CA ALA A 476 -0.50 23.52 -13.01
C ALA A 476 0.20 22.15 -12.98
N GLN A 477 1.16 21.95 -12.07
CA GLN A 477 1.76 20.63 -11.85
C GLN A 477 0.70 19.59 -11.44
N TRP A 478 -0.24 19.99 -10.58
CA TRP A 478 -1.33 19.12 -10.15
C TRP A 478 -2.27 18.77 -11.31
N GLU A 479 -2.77 19.75 -12.07
CA GLU A 479 -3.70 19.46 -13.18
C GLU A 479 -3.02 18.65 -14.29
N TYR A 480 -1.77 18.96 -14.63
CA TYR A 480 -1.00 18.20 -15.62
C TYR A 480 -0.82 16.74 -15.20
N ALA A 481 -0.38 16.52 -13.97
CA ALA A 481 -0.21 15.20 -13.39
C ALA A 481 -1.55 14.45 -13.27
N CYS A 482 -2.64 15.13 -12.93
CA CYS A 482 -3.99 14.58 -12.88
C CYS A 482 -4.43 14.08 -14.26
N ARG A 483 -4.34 14.92 -15.29
CA ARG A 483 -4.72 14.60 -16.68
C ARG A 483 -3.89 13.48 -17.30
N ALA A 484 -2.61 13.37 -16.94
CA ALA A 484 -1.70 12.34 -17.46
C ALA A 484 -1.71 12.18 -18.99
N GLY A 485 -1.77 13.31 -19.70
CA GLY A 485 -1.81 13.37 -21.17
C GLY A 485 -3.22 13.32 -21.81
N THR A 486 -4.31 13.20 -21.03
CA THR A 486 -5.67 13.33 -21.57
C THR A 486 -6.15 14.79 -21.62
N THR A 487 -7.18 15.03 -22.43
CA THR A 487 -7.88 16.33 -22.54
C THR A 487 -9.34 16.25 -22.07
N THR A 488 -9.75 15.11 -21.52
CA THR A 488 -11.11 14.77 -21.07
C THR A 488 -11.41 15.32 -19.68
N ALA A 489 -12.68 15.32 -19.27
CA ALA A 489 -13.09 15.85 -17.96
C ALA A 489 -12.45 15.11 -16.78
N TYR A 490 -12.21 13.80 -16.90
CA TYR A 490 -11.41 12.97 -15.99
C TYR A 490 -10.23 12.33 -16.73
N SER A 491 -9.24 11.81 -16.01
CA SER A 491 -8.04 11.19 -16.61
C SER A 491 -8.28 9.86 -17.35
N TYR A 492 -9.52 9.37 -17.37
CA TYR A 492 -9.97 8.12 -17.97
C TYR A 492 -11.18 8.28 -18.91
N GLY A 493 -11.74 9.50 -19.04
CA GLY A 493 -12.90 9.77 -19.89
C GLY A 493 -13.72 10.99 -19.43
N ASP A 494 -14.90 11.19 -20.02
CA ASP A 494 -15.78 12.35 -19.75
C ASP A 494 -16.95 12.04 -18.80
N THR A 495 -16.99 10.81 -18.27
CA THR A 495 -18.03 10.34 -17.32
C THR A 495 -17.37 9.84 -16.04
N ALA A 496 -17.90 10.23 -14.88
CA ALA A 496 -17.41 9.77 -13.58
C ALA A 496 -17.45 8.24 -13.46
N ASP A 497 -16.35 7.64 -13.00
CA ASP A 497 -16.23 6.18 -12.84
C ASP A 497 -15.87 5.80 -11.39
N GLY A 498 -16.68 4.90 -10.83
CA GLY A 498 -16.51 4.35 -9.50
C GLY A 498 -15.26 3.50 -9.30
N ASP A 499 -14.59 3.04 -10.36
CA ASP A 499 -13.36 2.25 -10.25
C ASP A 499 -12.09 3.12 -10.11
N TYR A 500 -12.17 4.41 -10.45
CA TYR A 500 -11.03 5.36 -10.38
C TYR A 500 -11.10 6.35 -9.21
N MET A 501 -12.30 6.67 -8.69
CA MET A 501 -12.48 7.69 -7.65
C MET A 501 -13.28 7.20 -6.42
N TRP A 502 -13.16 7.94 -5.31
CA TRP A 502 -14.00 7.81 -4.12
C TRP A 502 -14.83 9.08 -3.91
N TYR A 503 -16.16 8.95 -3.95
CA TYR A 503 -17.16 10.03 -3.88
C TYR A 503 -18.43 9.55 -3.17
N THR A 504 -19.42 10.42 -2.93
CA THR A 504 -20.56 10.07 -2.04
C THR A 504 -21.32 8.79 -2.40
N GLU A 505 -21.58 8.52 -3.68
CA GLU A 505 -22.41 7.35 -4.06
C GLU A 505 -21.68 6.01 -3.87
N ASN A 506 -20.34 5.98 -3.97
CA ASN A 506 -19.54 4.76 -3.80
C ASN A 506 -18.82 4.66 -2.44
N ASN A 507 -19.09 5.61 -1.52
CA ASN A 507 -18.43 5.70 -0.23
C ASN A 507 -19.33 5.22 0.93
N ASP A 508 -19.54 3.91 1.01
CA ASP A 508 -20.06 3.24 2.21
C ASP A 508 -19.00 2.28 2.79
N PRO A 509 -18.85 2.12 4.12
CA PRO A 509 -19.21 3.12 5.13
C PRO A 509 -18.53 4.46 4.83
N ARG A 510 -19.28 5.55 4.97
CA ARG A 510 -18.83 6.91 4.63
C ARG A 510 -17.59 7.34 5.42
N GLY A 511 -16.72 8.11 4.79
CA GLY A 511 -15.45 8.60 5.34
C GLY A 511 -14.34 8.72 4.31
N THR A 512 -13.09 9.00 4.74
CA THR A 512 -11.93 8.75 3.88
C THR A 512 -11.81 7.26 3.61
N LYS A 513 -11.12 6.89 2.52
CA LYS A 513 -10.71 5.51 2.24
C LYS A 513 -9.18 5.43 2.23
N GLU A 514 -8.63 4.23 2.43
CA GLU A 514 -7.21 3.96 2.19
C GLU A 514 -6.83 4.45 0.79
N VAL A 515 -5.68 5.12 0.69
CA VAL A 515 -5.14 5.54 -0.61
C VAL A 515 -4.79 4.30 -1.44
N GLY A 516 -4.59 4.45 -2.75
CA GLY A 516 -4.18 3.32 -3.62
C GLY A 516 -5.28 2.28 -3.95
N THR A 517 -6.43 2.30 -3.27
CA THR A 517 -7.52 1.31 -3.40
C THR A 517 -8.43 1.45 -4.63
N LYS A 518 -8.04 2.29 -5.61
CA LYS A 518 -8.75 2.53 -6.87
C LYS A 518 -7.78 2.43 -8.05
N LEU A 519 -8.28 2.37 -9.27
CA LEU A 519 -7.42 2.40 -10.45
C LEU A 519 -6.67 3.75 -10.54
N PRO A 520 -5.38 3.73 -10.90
CA PRO A 520 -4.62 4.95 -11.12
C PRO A 520 -4.96 5.60 -12.46
N ASN A 521 -4.54 6.86 -12.62
CA ASN A 521 -4.53 7.52 -13.91
C ASN A 521 -3.45 6.93 -14.86
N PRO A 522 -3.39 7.33 -16.15
CA PRO A 522 -2.43 6.81 -17.13
C PRO A 522 -0.93 6.91 -16.78
N TRP A 523 -0.52 7.69 -15.78
CA TRP A 523 0.87 7.75 -15.30
C TRP A 523 1.11 7.00 -13.99
N GLY A 524 0.09 6.35 -13.42
CA GLY A 524 0.23 5.57 -12.18
C GLY A 524 -0.07 6.35 -10.90
N LEU A 525 -0.61 7.57 -10.99
CA LEU A 525 -1.05 8.35 -9.83
C LEU A 525 -2.44 7.93 -9.37
N TYR A 526 -2.58 7.66 -8.07
CA TYR A 526 -3.81 7.20 -7.44
C TYR A 526 -4.54 8.36 -6.76
N ASN A 527 -5.86 8.25 -6.66
CA ASN A 527 -6.73 9.22 -5.98
C ASN A 527 -6.59 10.67 -6.49
N MET A 528 -6.18 10.87 -7.75
CA MET A 528 -6.24 12.19 -8.42
C MET A 528 -7.67 12.72 -8.59
N HIS A 529 -8.66 11.86 -8.36
CA HIS A 529 -10.09 12.15 -8.41
C HIS A 529 -10.72 11.62 -7.11
N GLY A 530 -11.28 12.52 -6.31
CA GLY A 530 -11.94 12.20 -5.03
C GLY A 530 -11.00 11.75 -3.91
N ASN A 531 -11.58 11.01 -2.96
CA ASN A 531 -11.04 10.82 -1.61
C ASN A 531 -10.94 12.15 -0.84
N VAL A 532 -9.87 12.95 -0.98
CA VAL A 532 -9.78 14.28 -0.32
C VAL A 532 -9.29 15.33 -1.30
N ARG A 533 -9.73 16.58 -1.09
CA ARG A 533 -9.14 17.73 -1.81
C ARG A 533 -7.69 17.90 -1.37
N GLU A 534 -6.84 18.33 -2.28
CA GLU A 534 -5.40 18.42 -2.04
C GLU A 534 -4.89 19.85 -2.12
N TRP A 535 -4.12 20.29 -1.12
CA TRP A 535 -3.45 21.60 -1.12
C TRP A 535 -2.37 21.69 -2.21
N CYS A 536 -2.48 22.72 -3.07
CA CYS A 536 -1.40 23.15 -3.96
C CYS A 536 -0.58 24.29 -3.33
N SER A 537 0.56 24.63 -3.93
CA SER A 537 1.45 25.70 -3.47
C SER A 537 0.81 27.10 -3.60
N ASP A 538 -0.06 27.26 -4.58
CA ASP A 538 -0.44 28.53 -5.19
C ASP A 538 -1.41 29.31 -4.31
N TRP A 539 -1.33 30.63 -4.38
CA TRP A 539 -2.48 31.46 -4.01
C TRP A 539 -3.57 31.29 -5.06
N TYR A 540 -4.83 31.18 -4.64
CA TYR A 540 -5.94 31.12 -5.59
C TYR A 540 -6.20 32.50 -6.20
N GLY A 541 -6.33 32.52 -7.52
CA GLY A 541 -6.72 33.70 -8.31
C GLY A 541 -7.12 33.31 -9.74
N ASP A 542 -7.37 34.31 -10.57
CA ASP A 542 -7.71 34.11 -11.99
C ASP A 542 -6.50 33.58 -12.78
N TYR A 543 -6.75 32.70 -13.76
CA TYR A 543 -5.72 32.30 -14.73
C TYR A 543 -5.33 33.45 -15.65
N ASN A 544 -4.08 33.41 -16.13
CA ASN A 544 -3.55 34.34 -17.12
C ASN A 544 -4.13 34.03 -18.52
N ASP A 545 -4.60 35.04 -19.25
CA ASP A 545 -5.16 34.85 -20.61
C ASP A 545 -4.08 34.56 -21.68
N SER A 546 -2.78 34.54 -21.30
CA SER A 546 -1.66 34.15 -22.15
C SER A 546 -1.01 32.84 -21.72
N SER A 547 -0.35 32.14 -22.66
CA SER A 547 0.42 30.93 -22.36
C SER A 547 1.55 31.18 -21.37
N ASP A 548 1.71 30.29 -20.39
CA ASP A 548 2.67 30.44 -19.28
C ASP A 548 3.69 29.28 -19.19
N THR A 549 4.78 29.49 -18.44
CA THR A 549 5.84 28.49 -18.24
C THR A 549 6.21 28.39 -16.76
N ASP A 550 6.10 27.18 -16.21
CA ASP A 550 6.24 26.88 -14.76
C ASP A 550 5.45 27.83 -13.83
N PRO A 551 4.14 28.07 -14.08
CA PRO A 551 3.36 29.00 -13.27
C PRO A 551 3.21 28.52 -11.82
N THR A 552 3.23 29.50 -10.90
CA THR A 552 3.17 29.35 -9.43
C THR A 552 2.04 30.18 -8.80
N GLY A 553 1.09 30.62 -9.64
CA GLY A 553 -0.03 31.47 -9.27
C GLY A 553 0.34 32.93 -8.96
N PRO A 554 -0.61 33.74 -8.47
CA PRO A 554 -0.36 35.09 -8.00
C PRO A 554 0.62 35.12 -6.81
N ALA A 555 1.48 36.14 -6.74
CA ALA A 555 2.47 36.27 -5.67
C ALA A 555 1.88 36.47 -4.26
N ALA A 556 0.61 36.87 -4.15
CA ALA A 556 -0.11 37.06 -2.90
C ALA A 556 -1.62 36.78 -3.09
N GLY A 557 -2.30 36.34 -2.03
CA GLY A 557 -3.72 36.06 -2.02
C GLY A 557 -4.29 35.92 -0.62
N ILE A 558 -5.57 35.52 -0.53
CA ILE A 558 -6.30 35.31 0.74
C ILE A 558 -6.50 33.81 1.03
N SER A 559 -6.64 33.02 -0.02
CA SER A 559 -6.93 31.58 0.03
C SER A 559 -5.95 30.82 -0.86
N ARG A 560 -5.58 29.61 -0.46
CA ARG A 560 -4.73 28.69 -1.24
C ARG A 560 -5.59 27.77 -2.10
N VAL A 561 -5.01 27.30 -3.20
CA VAL A 561 -5.67 26.39 -4.15
C VAL A 561 -5.87 25.00 -3.53
N LEU A 562 -7.03 24.41 -3.80
CA LEU A 562 -7.41 23.02 -3.53
C LEU A 562 -7.86 22.34 -4.82
N ARG A 563 -7.41 21.12 -5.11
CA ARG A 563 -7.80 20.35 -6.31
C ARG A 563 -8.33 18.95 -5.97
N GLY A 564 -8.93 18.26 -6.95
CA GLY A 564 -9.24 16.81 -6.89
C GLY A 564 -10.67 16.38 -6.49
N GLY A 565 -11.45 17.24 -5.84
CA GLY A 565 -12.76 16.84 -5.26
C GLY A 565 -12.62 16.04 -3.97
N ASP A 566 -13.69 15.42 -3.45
CA ASP A 566 -13.65 14.68 -2.17
C ASP A 566 -14.70 13.55 -2.04
N TRP A 567 -14.54 12.71 -1.01
CA TRP A 567 -15.38 11.54 -0.71
C TRP A 567 -16.81 11.85 -0.24
N GLY A 568 -17.10 13.10 0.06
CA GLY A 568 -18.21 13.57 0.91
C GLY A 568 -19.30 14.35 0.22
N TYR A 569 -19.20 14.61 -1.09
CA TYR A 569 -20.26 15.22 -1.91
C TYR A 569 -20.52 14.42 -3.21
N ASP A 570 -21.58 14.75 -3.96
CA ASP A 570 -21.86 14.22 -5.30
C ASP A 570 -20.83 14.80 -6.28
N PRO A 571 -20.32 14.07 -7.29
CA PRO A 571 -19.50 14.63 -8.36
C PRO A 571 -20.10 15.90 -9.01
N LYS A 572 -21.43 16.06 -9.02
CA LYS A 572 -22.13 17.27 -9.50
C LYS A 572 -22.10 18.47 -8.53
N ASP A 573 -21.75 18.22 -7.26
CA ASP A 573 -21.69 19.20 -6.16
C ASP A 573 -20.24 19.50 -5.70
N CYS A 574 -19.25 18.64 -6.03
CA CYS A 574 -17.84 18.83 -5.66
C CYS A 574 -16.81 18.54 -6.76
N ASP A 575 -17.28 18.19 -7.96
CA ASP A 575 -16.51 18.02 -9.19
C ASP A 575 -15.11 17.43 -9.01
N CYS A 576 -15.04 16.11 -8.94
CA CYS A 576 -13.77 15.37 -9.03
C CYS A 576 -13.11 15.45 -10.43
N ARG A 577 -13.49 16.43 -11.27
CA ARG A 577 -12.96 16.66 -12.63
C ARG A 577 -11.50 17.13 -12.57
N SER A 578 -10.73 16.85 -13.63
CA SER A 578 -9.34 17.29 -13.77
C SER A 578 -9.20 18.81 -13.65
N ALA A 579 -10.10 19.56 -14.30
CA ALA A 579 -10.09 21.02 -14.38
C ALA A 579 -10.60 21.74 -13.11
N PHE A 580 -11.38 21.06 -12.27
CA PHE A 580 -12.06 21.70 -11.15
C PHE A 580 -11.09 22.18 -10.08
N ARG A 581 -11.35 23.39 -9.58
CA ARG A 581 -10.51 24.12 -8.63
C ARG A 581 -11.32 24.72 -7.51
N PHE A 582 -10.82 24.58 -6.29
CA PHE A 582 -11.44 25.08 -5.08
C PHE A 582 -10.42 25.88 -4.25
N LYS A 583 -10.85 26.45 -3.12
CA LYS A 583 -10.01 27.29 -2.26
C LYS A 583 -10.39 27.23 -0.80
N GLY A 584 -9.40 27.34 0.07
CA GLY A 584 -9.56 27.51 1.51
C GLY A 584 -8.56 28.52 2.06
N TYR A 585 -8.81 29.09 3.24
CA TYR A 585 -7.80 29.87 3.95
C TYR A 585 -6.62 28.96 4.30
N PRO A 586 -5.37 29.46 4.31
CA PRO A 586 -4.20 28.59 4.57
C PRO A 586 -4.20 27.96 5.97
N SER A 587 -4.99 28.49 6.91
CA SER A 587 -5.22 27.95 8.26
C SER A 587 -6.50 27.10 8.41
N ASP A 588 -7.25 26.83 7.33
CA ASP A 588 -8.41 25.94 7.39
C ASP A 588 -7.99 24.48 7.60
N ALA A 589 -8.68 23.77 8.50
CA ALA A 589 -8.48 22.35 8.79
C ALA A 589 -9.81 21.61 8.61
N ALA A 590 -9.97 20.92 7.48
CA ALA A 590 -11.21 20.22 7.13
C ALA A 590 -11.02 18.70 7.02
N TYR A 591 -12.09 17.94 7.29
CA TYR A 591 -12.11 16.47 7.20
C TYR A 591 -12.17 15.92 5.76
N LEU A 592 -12.22 16.82 4.77
CA LEU A 592 -12.26 16.55 3.33
C LEU A 592 -11.02 17.10 2.60
N VAL A 593 -10.00 17.54 3.36
CA VAL A 593 -8.80 18.19 2.83
C VAL A 593 -7.55 17.49 3.39
N GLY A 594 -6.71 17.03 2.47
CA GLY A 594 -5.36 16.54 2.69
C GLY A 594 -4.39 17.19 1.71
N PHE A 595 -3.35 16.48 1.31
CA PHE A 595 -2.39 16.93 0.30
C PHE A 595 -1.58 15.77 -0.27
N ARG A 596 -0.84 16.04 -1.35
CA ARG A 596 0.25 15.22 -1.86
C ARG A 596 1.48 16.09 -2.11
N VAL A 597 2.64 15.50 -2.35
CA VAL A 597 3.92 16.22 -2.44
C VAL A 597 4.60 16.02 -3.80
N VAL A 598 5.53 16.93 -4.14
CA VAL A 598 6.38 16.86 -5.33
C VAL A 598 7.86 17.05 -5.01
N VAL A 599 8.73 16.60 -5.91
CA VAL A 599 10.14 16.96 -5.99
C VAL A 599 10.41 17.54 -7.37
N VAL A 600 11.06 18.70 -7.42
CA VAL A 600 11.43 19.41 -8.66
C VAL A 600 12.96 19.50 -8.74
N PRO A 601 13.61 18.95 -9.79
CA PRO A 601 15.04 19.12 -10.05
C PRO A 601 15.42 20.55 -10.49
#